data_AF-A0A948FP37-F1
#
_entry.id   AF-A0A948FP37-F1
#
_cell.length_a   1.000
_cell.length_b   1.000
_cell.length_c   1.000
_cell.angle_alpha   90.00
_cell.angle_beta   90.00
_cell.angle_gamma   90.00
#
_symmetry.space_group_name_H-M   'P 1'
#
loop_
_entity.id
_entity.type
_entity.pdbx_description
1 polymer ?
#
loop_
_entity_poly.entity_id
_entity_poly.type
_entity_poly.pdbx_seq_one_letter_code
_entity_poly.pdbx_strand_id
1 'polypeptide(L)'
;MTADLVYLVAGGCLLLAVVMPTLLGRAPVTSPMILVGLGMLLGTTPLPDDLPLNPQENRAAIEHVTELTVIVALMGVGLALDRPLDLRRRASRCAWSPTWRLLGVAMPLSIAGVALLGWWAGLAPAVALLLGAVLAPTDPVLASDVQVEGPSTSDQEAVDDCEPIDEDDE
;
A
#
# COMPACT_ATOMS: atom_id res chain seq x y z
N MET A 1 -2.68 9.75 36.66
CA MET A 1 -1.53 8.88 36.34
C MET A 1 -1.63 8.43 34.88
N THR A 2 -1.61 9.36 33.94
CA THR A 2 -2.16 9.10 32.59
C THR A 2 -1.13 9.18 31.46
N ALA A 3 -0.15 10.09 31.52
CA ALA A 3 0.85 10.22 30.46
C ALA A 3 1.89 9.09 30.48
N ASP A 4 2.47 8.78 31.64
CA ASP A 4 3.52 7.76 31.75
C ASP A 4 3.04 6.36 31.35
N LEU A 5 1.79 6.02 31.71
CA LEU A 5 1.17 4.75 31.35
C LEU A 5 0.88 4.68 29.85
N VAL A 6 0.41 5.77 29.24
CA VAL A 6 0.21 5.86 27.78
C VAL A 6 1.54 5.71 27.05
N TYR A 7 2.61 6.40 27.49
CA TYR A 7 3.93 6.25 26.88
C TYR A 7 4.53 4.86 27.06
N LEU A 8 4.32 4.22 28.21
CA LEU A 8 4.78 2.87 28.47
C LEU A 8 4.05 1.85 27.60
N VAL A 9 2.73 1.98 27.43
CA VAL A 9 1.93 1.12 26.55
C VAL A 9 2.28 1.37 25.08
N ALA A 10 2.34 2.63 24.65
CA ALA A 10 2.71 2.98 23.28
C ALA A 10 4.14 2.49 22.94
N GLY A 11 5.10 2.71 23.85
CA GLY A 11 6.47 2.23 23.71
C GLY A 11 6.56 0.70 23.70
N GLY A 12 5.79 0.02 24.55
CA GLY A 12 5.70 -1.44 24.57
C GLY A 12 5.13 -2.01 23.27
N CYS A 13 4.04 -1.42 22.76
CA CYS A 13 3.45 -1.78 21.47
C CYS A 13 4.43 -1.54 20.32
N LEU A 14 5.15 -0.41 20.32
CA LEU A 14 6.14 -0.09 19.29
C LEU A 14 7.33 -1.05 19.33
N LEU A 15 7.84 -1.35 20.53
CA LEU A 15 8.90 -2.34 20.71
C LEU A 15 8.46 -3.71 20.20
N LEU A 16 7.25 -4.15 20.55
CA LEU A 16 6.71 -5.42 20.08
C LEU A 16 6.51 -5.43 18.57
N ALA A 17 6.00 -4.36 17.98
CA ALA A 17 5.82 -4.22 16.53
C ALA A 17 7.13 -4.29 15.75
N VAL A 18 8.25 -3.82 16.31
CA VAL A 18 9.58 -3.86 15.67
C VAL A 18 10.28 -5.20 15.90
N VAL A 19 10.20 -5.74 17.12
CA VAL A 19 10.92 -6.95 17.53
C VAL A 19 10.23 -8.22 17.05
N MET A 20 8.90 -8.24 16.98
CA MET A 20 8.16 -9.45 16.64
C MET A 20 8.37 -9.92 15.19
N PRO A 21 8.31 -9.05 14.16
CA PRO A 21 8.60 -9.47 12.78
C PRO A 21 10.03 -9.96 12.58
N THR A 22 11.00 -9.35 13.27
CA THR A 22 12.42 -9.71 13.17
C THR A 22 12.74 -11.04 13.86
N LEU A 23 12.12 -11.32 15.02
CA LEU A 23 12.25 -12.62 15.70
C LEU A 23 11.60 -13.77 14.94
N LEU A 24 10.48 -13.51 14.26
CA LEU A 24 9.75 -14.51 13.47
C LEU A 24 10.21 -14.60 12.01
N GLY A 25 11.25 -13.86 11.61
CA GLY A 25 11.77 -13.81 10.23
C GLY A 25 12.31 -15.14 9.66
N ARG A 26 12.31 -16.23 10.44
CA ARG A 26 12.60 -17.60 9.95
C ARG A 26 11.34 -18.37 9.51
N ALA A 27 10.15 -17.85 9.79
CA ALA A 27 8.89 -18.43 9.33
C ALA A 27 8.52 -17.84 7.96
N PRO A 28 7.79 -18.58 7.09
CA PRO A 28 7.34 -18.11 5.78
C PRO A 28 6.15 -17.13 5.89
N VAL A 29 6.27 -16.10 6.74
CA VAL A 29 5.21 -15.14 7.04
C VAL A 29 5.73 -13.73 6.76
N THR A 30 4.94 -12.93 6.03
CA THR A 30 5.31 -11.55 5.71
C THR A 30 5.13 -10.64 6.92
N SER A 31 5.96 -9.60 7.05
CA SER A 31 5.86 -8.60 8.13
C SER A 31 4.44 -8.04 8.35
N PRO A 32 3.64 -7.75 7.31
CA PRO A 32 2.27 -7.26 7.46
C PRO A 32 1.33 -8.26 8.09
N MET A 33 1.45 -9.55 7.77
CA MET A 33 0.65 -10.61 8.40
C MET A 33 0.94 -10.70 9.90
N ILE A 34 2.21 -10.57 10.30
CA ILE A 34 2.62 -10.57 11.71
C ILE A 34 2.04 -9.35 12.42
N LEU A 35 2.14 -8.16 11.82
CA LEU A 35 1.66 -6.91 12.43
C LEU A 35 0.13 -6.89 12.58
N VAL A 36 -0.61 -7.34 11.55
CA VAL A 36 -2.07 -7.47 11.61
C VAL A 36 -2.48 -8.51 12.65
N GLY A 37 -1.83 -9.67 12.68
CA GLY A 37 -2.09 -10.71 13.67
C GLY A 37 -1.83 -10.24 15.10
N LEU A 38 -0.74 -9.49 15.30
CA LEU A 38 -0.42 -8.89 16.59
C LEU A 38 -1.46 -7.85 17.01
N GLY A 39 -1.86 -6.96 16.09
CA GLY A 39 -2.92 -5.98 16.35
C GLY A 39 -4.26 -6.63 16.71
N MET A 40 -4.61 -7.73 16.04
CA MET A 40 -5.81 -8.51 16.32
C MET A 40 -5.74 -9.21 17.70
N LEU A 41 -4.57 -9.73 18.08
CA LEU A 41 -4.34 -10.32 19.40
C LEU A 41 -4.44 -9.26 20.51
N LEU A 42 -3.79 -8.10 20.32
CA LEU A 42 -3.86 -6.98 21.26
C LEU A 42 -5.29 -6.45 21.39
N GLY A 43 -6.02 -6.33 20.28
CA GLY A 43 -7.40 -5.85 20.26
C GLY A 43 -8.44 -6.82 20.85
N THR A 44 -8.13 -8.12 20.90
CA THR A 44 -9.01 -9.15 21.53
C THR A 44 -8.66 -9.45 22.98
N THR A 45 -7.51 -8.96 23.47
CA THR A 45 -7.11 -9.12 24.86
C THR A 45 -7.94 -8.18 25.74
N PRO A 46 -8.53 -8.64 26.85
CA PRO A 46 -9.23 -7.78 27.79
C PRO A 46 -8.19 -6.93 28.54
N LEU A 47 -7.87 -5.76 27.98
CA LEU A 47 -7.07 -4.76 28.67
C LEU A 47 -7.89 -4.11 29.80
N PRO A 48 -7.23 -3.56 30.83
CA PRO A 48 -7.89 -2.88 31.95
C PRO A 48 -8.79 -1.75 31.45
N ASP A 49 -9.93 -1.52 32.13
CA ASP A 49 -10.99 -0.56 31.78
C ASP A 49 -10.50 0.90 31.56
N ASP A 50 -9.28 1.23 31.99
CA ASP A 50 -8.64 2.55 31.82
C ASP A 50 -7.96 2.77 30.45
N LEU A 51 -7.91 1.75 29.59
CA LEU A 51 -7.41 1.85 28.21
C LEU A 51 -8.54 1.55 27.22
N PRO A 52 -9.36 2.55 26.85
CA PRO A 52 -10.34 2.37 25.80
C PRO A 52 -9.61 2.21 24.47
N LEU A 53 -9.23 0.99 24.13
CA LEU A 53 -8.75 0.63 22.78
C LEU A 53 -9.92 0.48 21.80
N ASN A 54 -11.06 1.11 22.08
CA ASN A 54 -12.20 1.10 21.19
C ASN A 54 -11.91 2.02 19.98
N PRO A 55 -11.86 1.49 18.75
CA PRO A 55 -11.57 2.30 17.57
C PRO A 55 -12.65 3.35 17.29
N GLN A 56 -13.88 3.14 17.78
CA GLN A 56 -14.97 4.09 17.60
C GLN A 56 -14.85 5.30 18.54
N GLU A 57 -14.34 5.08 19.75
CA GLU A 57 -14.16 6.14 20.75
C GLU A 57 -12.94 7.01 20.43
N ASN A 58 -11.91 6.44 19.81
CA ASN A 58 -10.66 7.12 19.46
C ASN A 58 -10.58 7.51 17.97
N ARG A 59 -11.72 7.73 17.32
CA ARG A 59 -11.80 7.96 15.87
C ARG A 59 -10.85 9.06 15.38
N ALA A 60 -10.83 10.22 16.05
CA ALA A 60 -10.00 11.35 15.64
C ALA A 60 -8.49 11.06 15.74
N ALA A 61 -8.07 10.35 16.79
CA ALA A 61 -6.68 9.96 16.96
C ALA A 61 -6.27 8.96 15.87
N ILE A 62 -7.10 7.95 15.60
CA ILE A 62 -6.85 6.95 14.54
C ILE A 62 -6.82 7.62 13.17
N GLU A 63 -7.76 8.52 12.88
CA GLU A 63 -7.82 9.26 11.63
C GLU A 63 -6.52 10.03 11.37
N HIS A 64 -6.08 10.88 12.31
CA HIS A 64 -4.84 11.64 12.15
C HIS A 64 -3.58 10.77 12.09
N VAL A 65 -3.52 9.68 12.86
CA VAL A 65 -2.38 8.75 12.80
C VAL A 65 -2.35 8.04 11.44
N THR A 66 -3.50 7.58 10.93
CA THR A 66 -3.58 6.94 9.61
C THR A 66 -3.29 7.92 8.47
N GLU A 67 -3.78 9.15 8.55
CA GLU A 67 -3.47 10.22 7.60
C GLU A 67 -1.98 10.51 7.54
N LEU A 68 -1.34 10.72 8.70
CA LEU A 68 0.10 10.93 8.80
C LEU A 68 0.87 9.73 8.22
N THR A 69 0.44 8.51 8.55
CA THR A 69 1.06 7.27 8.04
C THR A 69 0.97 7.20 6.52
N VAL A 70 -0.20 7.48 5.94
CA VAL A 70 -0.41 7.48 4.48
C VAL A 70 0.41 8.57 3.81
N ILE A 71 0.48 9.78 4.37
CA ILE A 71 1.29 10.88 3.83
C ILE A 71 2.77 10.49 3.80
N VAL A 72 3.32 9.98 4.91
CA VAL A 72 4.73 9.57 5.00
C VAL A 72 5.02 8.42 4.04
N ALA A 73 4.14 7.42 3.96
CA ALA A 73 4.27 6.30 3.03
C ALA A 73 4.29 6.77 1.56
N LEU A 74 3.32 7.61 1.16
CA LEU A 74 3.25 8.14 -0.20
C LEU A 74 4.42 9.07 -0.52
N MET A 75 4.89 9.86 0.45
CA MET A 75 6.08 10.70 0.28
C MET A 75 7.32 9.84 0.03
N GLY A 76 7.51 8.78 0.83
CA GLY A 76 8.65 7.86 0.65
C GLY A 76 8.64 7.19 -0.73
N VAL A 77 7.49 6.69 -1.15
CA VAL A 77 7.31 6.11 -2.49
C VAL A 77 7.54 7.16 -3.58
N GLY A 78 7.06 8.39 -3.39
CA GLY A 78 7.26 9.51 -4.31
C GLY A 78 8.73 9.89 -4.49
N LEU A 79 9.52 9.86 -3.41
CA LEU A 79 10.97 10.11 -3.45
C LEU A 79 11.76 8.97 -4.09
N ALA A 80 11.27 7.73 -4.00
CA ALA A 80 11.89 6.54 -4.61
C ALA A 80 11.66 6.43 -6.12
N LEU A 81 10.76 7.23 -6.70
CA LEU A 81 10.48 7.23 -8.14
C LEU A 81 11.59 7.96 -8.91
N ASP A 82 12.48 7.19 -9.54
CA ASP A 82 13.61 7.71 -10.33
C ASP A 82 13.31 7.90 -11.83
N ARG A 83 12.02 7.99 -12.22
CA ARG A 83 11.62 8.16 -13.63
C ARG A 83 11.27 9.61 -13.93
N PRO A 84 11.94 10.27 -14.91
CA PRO A 84 11.64 11.66 -15.23
C PRO A 84 10.22 11.80 -15.80
N LEU A 85 9.38 12.56 -15.10
CA LEU A 85 7.99 12.88 -15.50
C LEU A 85 7.97 14.00 -16.56
N ASP A 86 8.55 13.76 -17.73
CA ASP A 86 8.45 14.72 -18.84
C ASP A 86 7.18 14.44 -19.68
N LEU A 87 6.06 15.07 -19.33
CA LEU A 87 4.78 14.92 -20.07
C LEU A 87 4.86 15.41 -21.54
N ARG A 88 5.87 16.23 -21.88
CA ARG A 88 6.08 16.78 -23.22
C ARG A 88 6.80 15.80 -24.15
N ARG A 89 7.65 14.91 -23.62
CA ARG A 89 8.38 13.92 -24.43
C ARG A 89 7.54 12.67 -24.67
N ARG A 90 7.43 12.27 -25.95
CA ARG A 90 6.68 11.07 -26.37
C ARG A 90 7.29 9.77 -25.79
N ALA A 91 8.61 9.70 -25.71
CA ALA A 91 9.35 8.59 -25.10
C ALA A 91 9.00 8.39 -23.61
N SER A 92 8.85 9.49 -22.86
CA SER A 92 8.44 9.44 -21.45
C SER A 92 7.00 8.92 -21.29
N ARG A 93 6.06 9.30 -22.17
CA ARG A 93 4.70 8.73 -22.14
C ARG A 93 4.68 7.22 -22.43
N CYS A 94 5.58 6.74 -23.28
CA CYS A 94 5.71 5.31 -23.57
C CYS A 94 6.20 4.55 -22.33
N ALA A 95 7.23 5.07 -21.64
CA ALA A 95 7.76 4.50 -20.39
C ALA A 95 6.73 4.41 -19.24
N TRP A 96 5.72 5.30 -19.25
CA TRP A 96 4.63 5.32 -18.26
C TRP A 96 3.35 4.61 -18.74
N SER A 97 3.35 4.04 -19.95
CA SER A 97 2.20 3.32 -20.52
C SER A 97 1.67 2.20 -19.61
N PRO A 98 2.53 1.36 -18.97
CA PRO A 98 2.05 0.35 -18.03
C PRO A 98 1.31 0.95 -16.83
N THR A 99 1.83 2.03 -16.26
CA THR A 99 1.21 2.75 -15.12
C THR A 99 -0.16 3.29 -15.50
N TRP A 100 -0.28 3.91 -16.68
CA TRP A 100 -1.57 4.40 -17.19
C TRP A 100 -2.58 3.29 -17.43
N ARG A 101 -2.14 2.13 -17.96
CA ARG A 101 -3.03 0.97 -18.16
C ARG A 101 -3.45 0.35 -16.83
N LEU A 102 -2.55 0.24 -15.86
CA LEU A 102 -2.88 -0.28 -14.53
C LEU A 102 -3.85 0.65 -13.79
N LEU A 103 -3.58 1.96 -13.79
CA LEU A 103 -4.42 2.94 -13.09
C LEU A 103 -5.76 3.20 -13.81
N GLY A 104 -5.73 3.34 -15.13
CA GLY A 104 -6.91 3.72 -15.92
C GLY A 104 -7.80 2.55 -16.35
N VAL A 105 -7.26 1.33 -16.43
CA VAL A 105 -8.01 0.15 -16.89
C VAL A 105 -8.07 -0.93 -15.81
N ALA A 106 -6.93 -1.40 -15.32
CA ALA A 106 -6.92 -2.54 -14.41
C ALA A 106 -7.59 -2.21 -13.06
N MET A 107 -7.32 -1.04 -12.49
CA MET A 107 -7.90 -0.61 -11.22
C MET A 107 -9.43 -0.46 -11.32
N PRO A 108 -10.02 0.29 -12.28
CA PRO A 108 -11.48 0.33 -12.44
C PRO A 108 -12.10 -1.04 -12.70
N LEU A 109 -11.44 -1.90 -13.48
CA LEU A 109 -11.92 -3.25 -13.73
C LEU A 109 -11.94 -4.10 -12.45
N SER A 110 -10.92 -3.96 -11.60
CA SER A 110 -10.88 -4.65 -10.30
C SER A 110 -11.94 -4.12 -9.33
N ILE A 111 -12.18 -2.80 -9.28
CA ILE A 111 -13.28 -2.19 -8.50
C ILE A 111 -14.61 -2.78 -8.97
N ALA A 112 -14.85 -2.79 -10.28
CA ALA A 112 -16.07 -3.33 -10.86
C ALA A 112 -16.23 -4.83 -10.56
N GLY A 113 -15.16 -5.62 -10.69
CA GLY A 113 -15.16 -7.05 -10.38
C GLY A 113 -15.53 -7.33 -8.93
N VAL A 114 -14.89 -6.65 -7.98
CA VAL A 114 -15.20 -6.78 -6.54
C VAL A 114 -16.61 -6.28 -6.24
N ALA A 115 -17.04 -5.17 -6.83
CA ALA A 115 -18.39 -4.64 -6.64
C ALA A 115 -19.47 -5.60 -7.17
N LEU A 116 -19.25 -6.24 -8.32
CA LEU A 116 -20.16 -7.24 -8.87
C LEU A 116 -20.23 -8.48 -7.97
N LEU A 117 -19.08 -8.98 -7.49
CA LEU A 117 -19.04 -10.11 -6.55
C LEU A 117 -19.72 -9.76 -5.23
N GLY A 118 -19.49 -8.56 -4.71
CA GLY A 118 -20.11 -8.07 -3.48
C GLY A 118 -21.63 -7.92 -3.63
N TRP A 119 -22.09 -7.36 -4.74
CA TRP A 119 -23.51 -7.30 -5.08
C TRP A 119 -24.12 -8.71 -5.12
N TRP A 120 -23.43 -9.66 -5.78
CA TRP A 120 -23.91 -11.04 -5.91
C TRP A 120 -23.93 -11.77 -4.56
N ALA A 121 -23.04 -11.41 -3.63
CA ALA A 121 -23.04 -11.87 -2.24
C ALA A 121 -24.14 -11.21 -1.36
N GLY A 122 -24.95 -10.30 -1.91
CA GLY A 122 -26.09 -9.68 -1.23
C GLY A 122 -25.81 -8.30 -0.62
N LEU A 123 -24.66 -7.68 -0.91
CA LEU A 123 -24.39 -6.31 -0.47
C LEU A 123 -25.19 -5.30 -1.30
N ALA A 124 -25.62 -4.21 -0.66
CA ALA A 124 -26.23 -3.09 -1.38
C ALA A 124 -25.22 -2.50 -2.40
N PRO A 125 -25.69 -1.99 -3.56
CA PRO A 125 -24.83 -1.43 -4.61
C PRO A 125 -23.73 -0.51 -4.11
N ALA A 126 -24.11 0.45 -3.27
CA ALA A 126 -23.20 1.46 -2.76
C ALA A 126 -22.12 0.85 -1.86
N VAL A 127 -22.48 -0.16 -1.06
CA VAL A 127 -21.54 -0.86 -0.16
C VAL A 127 -20.61 -1.76 -0.97
N ALA A 128 -21.12 -2.46 -1.98
CA ALA A 128 -20.31 -3.29 -2.85
C ALA A 128 -19.31 -2.46 -3.66
N LEU A 129 -19.73 -1.29 -4.17
CA LEU A 129 -18.85 -0.35 -4.85
C LEU A 129 -17.79 0.23 -3.91
N LEU A 130 -18.18 0.60 -2.68
CA LEU A 130 -17.25 1.07 -1.65
C LEU A 130 -16.22 0.00 -1.32
N LEU A 131 -16.65 -1.25 -1.15
CA LEU A 131 -15.77 -2.39 -0.89
C LEU A 131 -14.75 -2.57 -2.02
N GLY A 132 -15.20 -2.50 -3.28
CA GLY A 132 -14.31 -2.53 -4.44
C GLY A 132 -13.32 -1.37 -4.45
N ALA A 133 -13.77 -0.15 -4.14
CA ALA A 133 -12.93 1.04 -4.11
C ALA A 133 -11.84 0.99 -3.02
N VAL A 134 -12.10 0.33 -1.89
CA VAL A 134 -11.14 0.20 -0.79
C VAL A 134 -10.16 -0.96 -1.01
N LEU A 135 -10.58 -2.04 -1.70
CA LEU A 135 -9.75 -3.22 -1.94
C LEU A 135 -8.91 -3.16 -3.22
N ALA A 136 -9.33 -2.39 -4.23
CA ALA A 136 -8.64 -2.29 -5.51
C ALA A 136 -7.27 -1.57 -5.49
N PRO A 137 -7.05 -0.50 -4.69
CA PRO A 137 -5.74 0.14 -4.61
C PRO A 137 -4.66 -0.85 -4.20
N THR A 138 -3.52 -0.84 -4.91
CA THR A 138 -2.37 -1.69 -4.61
C THR A 138 -1.43 -0.94 -3.65
N ASP A 139 -0.96 -1.62 -2.60
CA ASP A 139 -0.07 -1.02 -1.60
C ASP A 139 1.38 -0.98 -2.12
N PRO A 140 1.96 0.22 -2.34
CA PRO A 140 3.32 0.35 -2.84
C PRO A 140 4.39 -0.06 -1.81
N VAL A 141 4.11 0.08 -0.51
CA VAL A 141 5.09 -0.16 0.56
C VAL A 141 5.31 -1.65 0.77
N LEU A 142 4.23 -2.43 0.75
CA LEU A 142 4.35 -3.88 0.86
C LEU A 142 4.88 -4.53 -0.42
N ALA A 143 4.63 -3.90 -1.56
CA ALA A 143 5.17 -4.36 -2.84
C ALA A 143 6.70 -4.20 -2.92
N SER A 144 7.28 -3.15 -2.32
CA SER A 144 8.74 -2.97 -2.30
C SER A 144 9.47 -4.00 -1.44
N ASP A 145 8.86 -4.49 -0.35
CA ASP A 145 9.48 -5.48 0.53
C ASP A 145 9.55 -6.90 -0.09
N VAL A 146 8.72 -7.17 -1.09
CA VAL A 146 8.63 -8.48 -1.79
C VAL A 146 9.19 -8.40 -3.22
N GLN A 147 9.64 -7.21 -3.66
CA GLN A 147 10.35 -7.08 -4.93
C GLN A 147 11.69 -7.82 -4.84
N VAL A 148 11.69 -9.02 -5.43
CA VAL A 148 12.91 -9.75 -5.74
C VAL A 148 13.76 -8.80 -6.57
N GLU A 149 14.99 -8.48 -6.12
CA GLU A 149 15.98 -7.82 -6.96
C GLU A 149 16.12 -8.63 -8.25
N GLY A 150 15.47 -8.17 -9.32
CA GLY A 150 15.62 -8.71 -10.65
C GLY A 150 17.03 -8.36 -11.16
N PRO A 151 17.69 -9.25 -11.90
CA PRO A 151 19.07 -9.05 -12.32
C PRO A 151 19.19 -7.74 -13.08
N SER A 152 20.19 -6.95 -12.70
CA SER A 152 20.59 -5.73 -13.40
C SER A 152 20.84 -6.03 -14.88
N THR A 153 19.88 -5.73 -15.74
CA THR A 153 20.13 -5.47 -17.15
C THR A 153 19.90 -3.99 -17.36
N SER A 154 21.03 -3.28 -17.24
CA SER A 154 21.37 -2.10 -18.02
C SER A 154 20.19 -1.27 -18.53
N ASP A 155 20.05 -0.11 -17.93
CA ASP A 155 19.65 1.11 -18.61
C ASP A 155 20.16 1.09 -20.07
N GLN A 156 19.26 0.92 -21.06
CA GLN A 156 19.18 1.74 -22.28
C GLN A 156 18.19 1.21 -23.34
N GLU A 157 17.80 -0.07 -23.37
CA GLU A 157 17.20 -0.64 -24.61
C GLU A 157 15.69 -0.44 -24.82
N ALA A 158 14.90 -0.02 -23.82
CA ALA A 158 13.45 0.17 -24.02
C ALA A 158 13.05 1.51 -24.67
N VAL A 159 14.01 2.32 -25.13
CA VAL A 159 13.75 3.60 -25.82
C VAL A 159 13.82 3.47 -27.34
N ASP A 160 14.30 2.33 -27.88
CA ASP A 160 14.55 2.17 -29.32
C ASP A 160 13.29 1.82 -30.15
N ASP A 161 12.22 1.32 -29.53
CA ASP A 161 10.98 0.95 -30.25
C ASP A 161 10.06 2.14 -30.61
N CYS A 162 10.54 3.39 -30.50
CA CYS A 162 9.75 4.60 -30.72
C CYS A 162 10.39 5.62 -31.66
N GLU A 163 11.45 5.26 -32.38
CA GLU A 163 11.85 6.00 -33.59
C GLU A 163 10.89 5.61 -34.72
N PRO A 164 10.30 6.57 -35.46
CA PRO A 164 9.78 6.24 -36.78
C PRO A 164 10.96 5.76 -37.60
N ILE A 165 10.84 4.58 -38.21
CA ILE A 165 11.74 4.16 -39.26
C ILE A 165 11.51 5.17 -40.39
N ASP A 166 12.37 6.19 -40.48
CA ASP A 166 12.45 7.07 -41.64
C ASP A 166 13.03 6.20 -42.78
N GLU A 167 12.15 5.50 -43.49
CA GLU A 167 12.43 4.86 -44.79
C GLU A 167 12.55 5.96 -45.86
N ASP A 168 13.58 6.79 -45.79
CA ASP A 168 13.97 7.73 -46.86
C ASP A 168 15.50 7.78 -46.96
N ASP A 169 16.13 6.63 -47.22
CA ASP A 169 17.50 6.55 -47.77
C ASP A 169 17.67 5.20 -48.50
N GLU A 170 17.18 5.12 -49.74
CA GLU A 170 17.83 4.51 -50.93
C GLU A 170 16.97 4.64 -52.21
#